data_AF-A0A1F8Q5D3-F1
#
_entry.id   AF-A0A1F8Q5D3-F1
#
_cell.length_a   1.000
_cell.length_b   1.000
_cell.length_c   1.000
_cell.angle_alpha   90.00
_cell.angle_beta   90.00
_cell.angle_gamma   90.00
#
_symmetry.space_group_name_H-M   'P 1'
#
loop_
_entity.id
_entity.type
_entity.pdbx_description
1 polymer ?
#
loop_
_entity_poly.entity_id
_entity_poly.type
_entity_poly.pdbx_seq_one_letter_code
_entity_poly.pdbx_strand_id
1 'polypeptide(L)'
;MLRYILVSLGSGLLFGVLDALLNANPLAVRLFSVYKPIARNSVNPLAGILIDIAYGFIMAGIFLLLYESLPGPTGIVKGLSFGLLAWFFRVVMQAASSWVMFEVPLQTAAYSLIAGLLEMLLIGLLYGLTLKPFEL
;
A
#
# COMPACT_ATOMS: atom_id res chain seq x y z
N MET A 1 -13.21 9.06 -17.20
CA MET A 1 -11.79 9.46 -17.05
C MET A 1 -11.53 10.32 -15.80
N LEU A 2 -12.24 11.43 -15.59
CA LEU A 2 -12.02 12.32 -14.43
C LEU A 2 -12.02 11.61 -13.06
N ARG A 3 -13.00 10.72 -12.83
CA ARG A 3 -13.08 9.89 -11.60
C ARG A 3 -11.81 9.09 -11.34
N TYR A 4 -11.25 8.47 -12.37
CA TYR A 4 -10.01 7.70 -12.26
C TYR A 4 -8.84 8.60 -11.84
N ILE A 5 -8.69 9.76 -12.48
CA ILE A 5 -7.62 10.72 -12.16
C ILE A 5 -7.74 11.22 -10.71
N LEU A 6 -8.94 11.65 -10.29
CA LEU A 6 -9.17 12.17 -8.94
C LEU A 6 -8.92 11.11 -7.86
N VAL A 7 -9.41 9.88 -8.08
CA VAL A 7 -9.20 8.80 -7.12
C VAL A 7 -7.73 8.37 -7.08
N SER A 8 -7.03 8.35 -8.22
CA SER A 8 -5.60 8.01 -8.29
C SER A 8 -4.73 9.02 -7.56
N LEU A 9 -5.03 10.32 -7.72
CA LEU A 9 -4.35 11.38 -6.95
C LEU A 9 -4.67 11.26 -5.46
N GLY A 10 -5.94 11.06 -5.11
CA GLY A 10 -6.38 10.88 -3.74
C GLY A 10 -5.74 9.68 -3.05
N SER A 11 -5.64 8.54 -3.74
CA SER A 11 -5.00 7.34 -3.21
C SER A 11 -3.49 7.49 -3.10
N GLY A 12 -2.84 8.17 -4.05
CA GLY A 12 -1.42 8.50 -3.95
C GLY A 12 -1.10 9.40 -2.75
N LEU A 13 -1.92 10.44 -2.51
CA LEU A 13 -1.78 11.25 -1.30
C LEU A 13 -2.05 10.44 -0.03
N LEU A 14 -3.05 9.55 -0.06
CA LEU A 14 -3.35 8.66 1.06
C LEU A 14 -2.18 7.70 1.33
N PHE A 15 -1.52 7.16 0.31
CA PHE A 15 -0.28 6.38 0.45
C PHE A 15 0.78 7.16 1.22
N GLY A 16 1.14 8.37 0.77
CA GLY A 16 2.18 9.17 1.43
C GLY A 16 1.82 9.55 2.88
N VAL A 17 0.55 9.84 3.15
CA VAL A 17 0.08 10.11 4.52
C VAL A 17 0.19 8.87 5.40
N LEU A 18 -0.26 7.71 4.91
CA LEU A 18 -0.19 6.46 5.65
C LEU A 18 1.27 6.04 5.89
N ASP A 19 2.14 6.21 4.89
CA ASP A 19 3.56 5.94 5.04
C ASP A 19 4.20 6.83 6.11
N ALA A 20 3.90 8.12 6.11
CA ALA A 20 4.38 9.02 7.16
C ALA A 20 3.88 8.58 8.54
N LEU A 21 2.59 8.27 8.68
CA LEU A 21 2.00 7.89 9.97
C LEU A 21 2.53 6.53 10.48
N LEU A 22 2.62 5.54 9.60
CA LEU A 22 2.98 4.17 9.95
C LEU A 22 4.50 3.97 10.05
N ASN A 23 5.31 4.69 9.27
CA ASN A 23 6.75 4.46 9.24
C ASN A 23 7.58 5.53 9.95
N ALA A 24 7.04 6.75 10.17
CA ALA A 24 7.77 7.82 10.86
C ALA A 24 7.45 7.96 12.36
N ASN A 25 6.54 7.15 12.91
CA ASN A 25 6.26 7.18 14.35
C ASN A 25 7.42 6.58 15.18
N PRO A 26 7.57 6.96 16.47
CA PRO A 26 8.70 6.54 17.30
C PRO A 26 8.87 5.02 17.44
N LEU A 27 7.76 4.27 17.43
CA LEU A 27 7.78 2.82 17.54
C LEU A 27 8.34 2.19 16.26
N ALA A 28 7.86 2.63 15.09
CA ALA A 28 8.35 2.19 13.80
C ALA A 28 9.85 2.48 13.63
N VAL A 29 10.30 3.70 13.95
CA VAL A 29 11.71 4.09 13.86
C VAL A 29 12.61 3.18 14.71
N ARG A 30 12.14 2.78 15.89
CA ARG A 30 12.87 1.84 16.76
C ARG A 30 12.91 0.44 16.14
N LEU A 31 11.77 -0.09 15.69
CA LEU A 31 11.67 -1.43 15.11
C LEU A 31 12.46 -1.58 13.80
N PHE A 32 12.45 -0.56 12.96
CA PHE A 32 13.16 -0.55 11.68
C PHE A 32 14.64 -0.14 11.79
N SER A 33 15.15 0.12 13.00
CA SER A 33 16.56 0.47 13.20
C SER A 33 17.54 -0.63 12.77
N VAL A 34 17.08 -1.88 12.67
CA VAL A 34 17.84 -3.02 12.12
C VAL A 34 18.34 -2.76 10.70
N TYR A 35 17.63 -1.96 9.91
CA TYR A 35 18.01 -1.64 8.54
C TYR A 35 19.01 -0.48 8.41
N LYS A 36 19.35 0.21 9.51
CA LYS A 36 20.29 1.35 9.50
C LYS A 36 21.60 1.08 8.75
N PRO A 37 22.26 -0.09 8.86
CA PRO A 37 23.53 -0.33 8.17
C PRO A 37 23.44 -0.31 6.64
N ILE A 38 22.26 -0.60 6.08
CA ILE A 38 22.02 -0.64 4.63
C ILE A 38 21.13 0.50 4.14
N ALA A 39 20.59 1.31 5.04
CA ALA A 39 19.73 2.45 4.71
C ALA A 39 20.54 3.62 4.15
N ARG A 40 19.92 4.42 3.28
CA ARG A 40 20.51 5.67 2.81
C ARG A 40 20.60 6.68 3.95
N ASN A 41 21.68 7.47 3.97
CA ASN A 41 21.90 8.52 4.98
C ASN A 41 20.92 9.70 4.86
N SER A 42 20.34 9.89 3.68
CA SER A 42 19.35 10.94 3.43
C SER A 42 18.19 10.40 2.60
N VAL A 43 17.00 10.92 2.89
CA VAL A 43 15.77 10.63 2.16
C VAL A 43 15.46 11.84 1.28
N ASN A 44 14.97 11.60 0.07
CA ASN A 44 14.44 12.64 -0.81
C ASN A 44 12.89 12.64 -0.70
N PRO A 45 12.28 13.57 0.05
CA PRO A 45 10.84 13.54 0.29
C PRO A 45 10.02 13.76 -0.98
N LEU A 46 10.50 14.60 -1.91
CA LEU A 46 9.83 14.84 -3.18
C LEU A 46 9.79 13.57 -4.04
N ALA A 47 10.88 12.81 -4.06
CA ALA A 47 10.89 11.53 -4.77
C ALA A 47 9.88 10.53 -4.18
N GLY A 48 9.77 10.47 -2.84
CA GLY A 48 8.76 9.65 -2.17
C GLY A 48 7.33 10.02 -2.59
N ILE A 49 6.99 11.31 -2.50
CA ILE A 49 5.65 11.79 -2.89
C ILE A 49 5.31 11.47 -4.35
N LEU A 50 6.28 11.65 -5.27
CA LEU A 50 6.06 11.33 -6.69
C LEU A 50 5.84 9.84 -6.92
N ILE A 51 6.55 8.99 -6.17
CA ILE A 51 6.37 7.54 -6.19
C ILE A 51 4.98 7.17 -5.66
N ASP A 52 4.53 7.77 -4.56
CA ASP A 52 3.22 7.50 -3.98
C ASP A 52 2.08 7.88 -4.94
N ILE A 53 2.21 9.04 -5.60
CA ILE A 53 1.28 9.46 -6.65
C ILE A 53 1.26 8.46 -7.79
N ALA A 54 2.43 8.03 -8.29
CA ALA A 54 2.51 7.04 -9.35
C ALA A 54 1.86 5.70 -8.93
N TYR A 55 2.10 5.23 -7.70
CA TYR A 55 1.43 4.05 -7.16
C TYR A 55 -0.08 4.23 -7.06
N GLY A 56 -0.57 5.42 -6.74
CA GLY A 56 -2.00 5.74 -6.77
C GLY A 56 -2.65 5.44 -8.13
N PHE A 57 -2.03 5.88 -9.22
CA PHE A 57 -2.49 5.60 -10.59
C PHE A 57 -2.38 4.12 -10.96
N ILE A 58 -1.24 3.49 -10.67
CA ILE A 58 -0.99 2.10 -11.01
C ILE A 58 -1.99 1.20 -10.29
N MET A 59 -2.15 1.37 -8.98
CA MET A 59 -3.02 0.53 -8.16
C MET A 59 -4.50 0.72 -8.52
N ALA A 60 -4.95 1.96 -8.77
CA ALA A 60 -6.30 2.22 -9.26
C ALA A 60 -6.54 1.56 -10.64
N GLY A 61 -5.54 1.57 -11.51
CA GLY A 61 -5.60 0.93 -12.83
C GLY A 61 -5.73 -0.60 -12.71
N ILE A 62 -4.87 -1.23 -11.90
CA ILE A 62 -4.92 -2.66 -11.65
C ILE A 62 -6.26 -3.06 -11.01
N PHE A 63 -6.78 -2.28 -10.06
CA PHE A 63 -8.09 -2.53 -9.46
C PHE A 63 -9.20 -2.57 -10.51
N LEU A 64 -9.22 -1.59 -11.43
CA LEU A 64 -10.22 -1.55 -12.51
C LEU A 64 -10.06 -2.71 -13.50
N LEU A 65 -8.82 -3.09 -13.84
CA LEU A 65 -8.54 -4.23 -14.71
C LEU A 65 -9.03 -5.55 -14.10
N LEU A 66 -8.90 -5.71 -12.79
CA LEU A 66 -9.33 -6.90 -12.07
C LEU A 66 -10.79 -6.83 -11.58
N TYR A 67 -11.48 -5.70 -11.75
CA TYR A 67 -12.75 -5.41 -11.09
C TYR A 67 -13.78 -6.52 -11.28
N GLU A 68 -13.97 -6.98 -12.51
CA GLU A 68 -14.95 -8.04 -12.82
C GLU A 68 -14.57 -9.39 -12.20
N SER A 69 -13.27 -9.70 -12.14
CA SER A 69 -12.75 -10.95 -11.59
C SER A 69 -12.63 -10.95 -10.07
N LEU A 70 -12.66 -9.79 -9.42
CA LEU A 70 -12.59 -9.70 -7.96
C LEU A 70 -13.85 -10.29 -7.31
N PRO A 71 -13.70 -11.09 -6.24
CA PRO A 71 -14.84 -11.72 -5.59
C PRO A 71 -15.71 -10.68 -4.88
N GLY A 72 -17.01 -10.98 -4.84
CA GLY A 72 -18.00 -10.21 -4.08
C GLY A 72 -19.02 -9.45 -4.94
N PRO A 73 -20.24 -9.26 -4.42
CA PRO A 73 -21.33 -8.63 -5.16
C PRO A 73 -21.29 -7.09 -5.15
N THR A 74 -20.51 -6.48 -4.25
CA THR A 74 -20.45 -5.02 -4.07
C THR A 74 -19.04 -4.48 -4.29
N GLY A 75 -18.94 -3.21 -4.68
CA GLY A 75 -17.65 -2.53 -4.84
C GLY A 75 -16.79 -2.57 -3.58
N ILE A 76 -17.39 -2.45 -2.38
CA ILE A 76 -16.69 -2.56 -1.09
C ILE A 76 -16.03 -3.93 -0.93
N VAL A 77 -16.76 -5.03 -1.17
CA VAL A 77 -16.20 -6.39 -1.02
C VAL A 77 -15.10 -6.63 -2.05
N LYS A 78 -15.27 -6.15 -3.28
CA LYS A 78 -14.22 -6.19 -4.31
C LYS A 78 -12.99 -5.39 -3.88
N GLY A 79 -13.18 -4.20 -3.31
CA GLY A 79 -12.14 -3.34 -2.77
C GLY A 79 -11.34 -3.99 -1.64
N LEU A 80 -12.02 -4.58 -0.67
CA LEU A 80 -11.38 -5.33 0.42
C LEU A 80 -10.62 -6.56 -0.11
N SER A 81 -11.20 -7.27 -1.07
CA SER A 81 -10.57 -8.44 -1.69
C SER A 81 -9.31 -8.05 -2.47
N PHE A 82 -9.35 -6.94 -3.20
CA PHE A 82 -8.18 -6.36 -3.84
C PHE A 82 -7.11 -5.94 -2.83
N GLY A 83 -7.51 -5.24 -1.75
CA GLY A 83 -6.60 -4.84 -0.67
C GLY A 83 -5.89 -6.05 -0.05
N LEU A 84 -6.61 -7.14 0.22
CA LEU A 84 -6.02 -8.38 0.75
C LEU A 84 -5.04 -9.03 -0.25
N LEU A 85 -5.39 -9.07 -1.54
CA LEU A 85 -4.49 -9.59 -2.57
C LEU A 85 -3.22 -8.75 -2.69
N ALA A 86 -3.37 -7.43 -2.77
CA ALA A 86 -2.25 -6.49 -2.84
C ALA A 86 -1.36 -6.59 -1.59
N TRP A 87 -1.96 -6.67 -0.40
CA TRP A 87 -1.24 -6.89 0.84
C TRP A 87 -0.43 -8.18 0.84
N PHE A 88 -1.03 -9.28 0.40
CA PHE A 88 -0.34 -10.55 0.35
C PHE A 88 0.86 -10.50 -0.61
N PHE A 89 0.64 -10.12 -1.86
CA PHE A 89 1.71 -10.12 -2.87
C PHE A 89 2.78 -9.05 -2.62
N ARG A 90 2.41 -7.89 -2.04
CA ARG A 90 3.37 -6.82 -1.77
C ARG A 90 4.06 -7.01 -0.42
N VAL A 91 3.28 -7.08 0.66
CA VAL A 91 3.78 -6.94 2.03
C VAL A 91 4.22 -8.28 2.60
N VAL A 92 3.40 -9.33 2.45
CA VAL A 92 3.74 -10.66 2.99
C VAL A 92 4.98 -11.21 2.27
N MET A 93 5.02 -11.11 0.94
CA MET A 93 6.19 -11.56 0.17
C MET A 93 7.45 -10.76 0.51
N GLN A 94 7.36 -9.43 0.65
CA GLN A 94 8.51 -8.61 1.06
C GLN A 94 8.99 -8.96 2.47
N ALA A 95 8.08 -9.17 3.42
CA ALA A 95 8.42 -9.55 4.79
C ALA A 95 9.09 -10.93 4.84
N ALA A 96 8.56 -11.92 4.11
CA ALA A 96 9.16 -13.24 4.00
C ALA A 96 10.56 -13.19 3.37
N SER A 97 10.72 -12.44 2.27
CA SER A 97 12.03 -12.26 1.64
C SER A 97 13.02 -11.59 2.58
N SER A 98 12.59 -10.56 3.30
CA SER A 98 13.45 -9.83 4.25
C SER A 98 13.85 -10.72 5.43
N TRP A 99 12.95 -11.57 5.91
CA TRP A 99 13.22 -12.51 7.00
C TRP A 99 14.24 -13.60 6.61
N VAL A 100 14.25 -14.02 5.33
CA VAL A 100 15.26 -14.95 4.82
C VAL A 100 16.61 -14.25 4.57
N MET A 101 16.58 -13.02 4.07
CA MET A 101 17.79 -12.30 3.65
C MET A 101 18.52 -11.57 4.79
N PHE A 102 17.80 -11.17 5.85
CA PHE A 102 18.32 -10.34 6.92
C PHE A 102 17.88 -10.85 8.29
N GLU A 103 18.63 -10.51 9.34
CA GLU A 103 18.28 -10.80 10.73
C GLU A 103 17.18 -9.84 11.24
N VAL A 104 15.99 -9.93 10.63
CA VAL A 104 14.86 -9.09 11.00
C VAL A 104 14.17 -9.65 12.25
N PRO A 105 14.05 -8.88 13.34
CA PRO A 105 13.29 -9.32 14.50
C PRO A 105 11.83 -9.60 14.14
N LEU A 106 11.25 -10.64 14.72
CA LEU A 106 9.85 -11.01 14.48
C LEU A 106 8.88 -9.85 14.75
N GLN A 107 9.19 -8.99 15.72
CA GLN A 107 8.40 -7.80 16.07
C GLN A 107 8.37 -6.78 14.91
N THR A 108 9.49 -6.56 14.24
CA THR A 108 9.60 -5.66 13.08
C THR A 108 8.83 -6.24 11.88
N ALA A 109 8.95 -7.55 11.64
CA ALA A 109 8.18 -8.22 10.59
C ALA A 109 6.67 -8.15 10.88
N ALA A 110 6.24 -8.47 12.10
CA ALA A 110 4.84 -8.39 12.51
C ALA A 110 4.27 -6.98 12.38
N TYR A 111 5.03 -5.97 12.78
CA TYR A 111 4.64 -4.57 12.60
C TYR A 111 4.45 -4.23 11.13
N SER A 112 5.42 -4.56 10.28
CA SER A 112 5.34 -4.32 8.83
C SER A 112 4.12 -5.00 8.19
N LEU A 113 3.81 -6.23 8.61
CA LEU A 113 2.65 -6.97 8.11
C LEU A 113 1.33 -6.28 8.48
N ILE A 114 1.19 -5.85 9.75
CA ILE A 114 -0.02 -5.20 10.24
C ILE A 114 -0.18 -3.80 9.64
N ALA A 115 0.89 -3.00 9.62
CA ALA A 115 0.87 -1.67 9.03
C ALA A 115 0.50 -1.73 7.54
N GLY A 116 1.16 -2.62 6.79
CA GLY A 116 0.84 -2.83 5.38
C GLY A 116 -0.57 -3.38 5.15
N LEU A 117 -1.11 -4.19 6.06
CA LEU A 117 -2.50 -4.66 5.96
C LEU A 117 -3.48 -3.50 6.08
N LEU A 118 -3.29 -2.65 7.10
CA LEU A 118 -4.14 -1.48 7.31
C LEU A 118 -4.09 -0.55 6.10
N GLU A 119 -2.90 -0.29 5.57
CA GLU A 119 -2.72 0.56 4.39
C GLU A 119 -3.47 0.01 3.17
N MET A 120 -3.26 -1.27 2.85
CA MET A 120 -3.90 -1.89 1.68
C MET A 120 -5.42 -2.01 1.82
N LEU A 121 -5.94 -2.25 3.02
CA LEU A 121 -7.38 -2.28 3.25
C LEU A 121 -8.02 -0.90 3.10
N LEU A 122 -7.38 0.16 3.59
CA LEU A 122 -7.89 1.53 3.43
C LEU A 122 -7.90 1.96 1.96
N ILE A 123 -6.83 1.66 1.21
CA ILE A 123 -6.73 1.94 -0.22
C ILE A 123 -7.75 1.10 -1.00
N GLY A 124 -7.85 -0.20 -0.68
CA GLY A 124 -8.84 -1.09 -1.29
C GLY A 124 -10.27 -0.62 -1.04
N LEU A 125 -10.59 -0.16 0.16
CA LEU A 125 -11.89 0.41 0.51
C LEU A 125 -12.18 1.68 -0.28
N LEU A 126 -11.20 2.60 -0.37
CA LEU A 126 -11.31 3.81 -1.19
C LEU A 126 -11.66 3.46 -2.63
N TYR A 127 -10.96 2.49 -3.24
CA TYR A 127 -11.25 2.05 -4.60
C TYR A 127 -12.62 1.40 -4.72
N GLY A 128 -12.98 0.50 -3.82
CA GLY A 128 -14.29 -0.16 -3.83
C GLY A 128 -15.47 0.79 -3.70
N LEU A 129 -15.30 1.92 -2.99
CA LEU A 129 -16.32 2.94 -2.82
C LEU A 129 -16.42 3.91 -4.00
N THR A 130 -15.31 4.17 -4.70
CA THR A 130 -15.23 5.29 -5.64
C THR A 130 -15.03 4.87 -7.09
N LEU A 131 -14.33 3.75 -7.35
CA LEU A 131 -14.04 3.26 -8.69
C LEU A 131 -15.09 2.24 -9.13
N LYS A 132 -15.57 2.45 -10.35
CA LYS A 132 -16.38 1.49 -11.10
C LYS A 132 -15.79 1.35 -12.51
N PRO A 133 -15.99 0.21 -13.18
CA PRO A 133 -15.67 0.05 -14.59
C PRO A 133 -16.25 1.19 -15.42
N PHE A 134 -15.59 1.50 -16.53
CA PHE A 134 -16.19 2.39 -17.52
C PHE A 134 -17.32 1.61 -18.19
N GLU A 135 -18.55 2.10 -18.04
CA GLU A 135 -19.64 1.68 -18.93
C GLU A 135 -19.27 2.21 -20.32
N LEU A 136 -19.09 1.29 -21.28
CA LEU A 136 -18.89 1.58 -22.69
C LEU A 136 -20.20 2.05 -23.32
#